data_AF-A0A098PUP0-F1
#
_entry.id   AF-A0A098PUP0-F1
#
_cell.length_a   1.000
_cell.length_b   1.000
_cell.length_c   1.000
_cell.angle_alpha   90.00
_cell.angle_beta   90.00
_cell.angle_gamma   90.00
#
_symmetry.space_group_name_H-M   'P 1'
#
loop_
_entity.id
_entity.type
_entity.pdbx_description
1 polymer ?
#
loop_
_entity_poly.entity_id
_entity_poly.type
_entity_poly.pdbx_seq_one_letter_code
_entity_poly.pdbx_strand_id
1 'polypeptide(L)'
;MQRGAAARHRQMVEDMLTRSANVCPGHSTERTTPTVKAVPVGALRVMLKRGLVMCPDRRLDAIAPAVFYGGLGVFAWNPEVKAGSTVITKQIDSMTRKDEYPTDTLVWDAKGTALKQQTVPMFEPRPGAAVLYKVR
;
A
#
# COMPACT_ATOMS: atom_id res chain seq x y z
N MET A 1 -21.99 16.92 -15.80
CA MET A 1 -20.52 16.76 -15.92
C MET A 1 -19.95 15.63 -15.02
N GLN A 2 -20.44 14.39 -15.10
CA GLN A 2 -19.97 13.28 -14.22
C GLN A 2 -19.06 12.24 -14.92
N ARG A 3 -18.90 12.31 -16.25
CA ARG A 3 -18.10 11.34 -17.02
C ARG A 3 -16.58 11.45 -16.77
N GLY A 4 -16.08 12.63 -16.38
CA GLY A 4 -14.64 12.86 -16.16
C GLY A 4 -14.09 12.33 -14.82
N ALA A 5 -14.89 12.32 -13.76
CA ALA A 5 -14.44 11.90 -12.43
C ALA A 5 -14.24 10.37 -12.35
N ALA A 6 -15.17 9.60 -12.93
CA ALA A 6 -15.08 8.14 -12.98
C ALA A 6 -13.90 7.66 -13.86
N ALA A 7 -13.68 8.30 -15.02
CA ALA A 7 -12.53 8.02 -15.87
C ALA A 7 -11.21 8.32 -15.16
N ARG A 8 -11.12 9.44 -14.45
CA ARG A 8 -9.93 9.82 -13.67
C ARG A 8 -9.67 8.88 -12.49
N HIS A 9 -10.71 8.38 -11.83
CA HIS A 9 -10.54 7.38 -10.78
C HIS A 9 -10.00 6.05 -11.33
N ARG A 10 -10.56 5.58 -12.46
CA ARG A 10 -10.08 4.37 -13.14
C ARG A 10 -8.61 4.49 -13.52
N GLN A 11 -8.21 5.63 -14.10
CA GLN A 11 -6.80 5.90 -14.43
C GLN A 11 -5.90 5.81 -13.19
N MET A 12 -6.30 6.41 -12.05
CA MET A 12 -5.50 6.34 -10.82
C MET A 12 -5.32 4.90 -10.30
N VAL A 13 -6.34 4.06 -10.44
CA VAL A 13 -6.24 2.63 -10.09
C VAL A 13 -5.26 1.93 -11.02
N GLU A 14 -5.35 2.15 -12.33
CA GLU A 14 -4.45 1.58 -13.33
C GLU A 14 -2.99 2.03 -13.13
N ASP A 15 -2.78 3.31 -12.84
CA ASP A 15 -1.45 3.87 -12.56
C ASP A 15 -0.85 3.23 -11.29
N MET A 16 -1.65 3.05 -10.24
CA MET A 16 -1.21 2.40 -9.01
C MET A 16 -0.89 0.92 -9.24
N LEU A 17 -1.72 0.21 -10.02
CA LEU A 17 -1.46 -1.18 -10.38
C LEU A 17 -0.18 -1.33 -11.21
N THR A 18 0.04 -0.43 -12.17
CA THR A 18 1.27 -0.38 -12.97
C THR A 18 2.49 -0.15 -12.08
N ARG A 19 2.41 0.82 -11.15
CA ARG A 19 3.48 1.07 -10.18
C ARG A 19 3.75 -0.15 -9.31
N SER A 20 2.69 -0.81 -8.84
CA SER A 20 2.79 -2.03 -8.03
C SER A 20 3.44 -3.18 -8.81
N ALA A 21 3.08 -3.36 -10.08
CA ALA A 21 3.69 -4.37 -10.95
C ALA A 21 5.19 -4.13 -11.17
N ASN A 22 5.63 -2.88 -11.21
CA ASN A 22 7.03 -2.52 -11.40
C ASN A 22 7.86 -2.68 -10.12
N VAL A 23 7.26 -2.51 -8.93
CA VAL A 23 8.00 -2.47 -7.66
C VAL A 23 7.85 -3.75 -6.85
N CYS A 24 6.65 -4.31 -6.78
CA CYS A 24 6.33 -5.31 -5.75
C CYS A 24 6.83 -6.72 -6.13
N PRO A 25 7.59 -7.37 -5.23
CA PRO A 25 7.86 -8.79 -5.36
C PRO A 25 6.54 -9.56 -5.26
N GLY A 26 6.33 -10.58 -6.09
CA GLY A 26 5.12 -11.40 -6.04
C GLY A 26 3.80 -10.71 -6.44
N HIS A 27 3.86 -9.50 -7.05
CA HIS A 27 2.68 -8.83 -7.61
C HIS A 27 1.86 -9.78 -8.49
N SER A 28 0.55 -9.73 -8.30
CA SER A 28 -0.43 -10.29 -9.22
C SER A 28 -1.58 -9.29 -9.32
N THR A 29 -1.98 -8.94 -10.53
CA THR A 29 -3.11 -8.04 -10.78
C THR A 29 -4.36 -8.51 -10.04
N GLU A 30 -4.61 -9.82 -10.01
CA GLU A 30 -5.76 -10.43 -9.34
C GLU A 30 -5.76 -10.16 -7.83
N ARG A 31 -4.61 -10.28 -7.18
CA ARG A 31 -4.47 -10.07 -5.73
C ARG A 31 -4.42 -8.58 -5.34
N THR A 32 -3.89 -7.74 -6.22
CA THR A 32 -3.68 -6.32 -5.93
C THR A 32 -4.93 -5.47 -6.22
N THR A 33 -5.66 -5.79 -7.29
CA THR A 33 -6.79 -4.96 -7.79
C THR A 33 -7.88 -4.71 -6.76
N PRO A 34 -8.38 -5.71 -5.99
CA PRO A 34 -9.47 -5.47 -5.05
C PRO A 34 -9.10 -4.43 -3.98
N THR A 35 -7.90 -4.53 -3.41
CA THR A 35 -7.44 -3.60 -2.37
C THR A 35 -7.18 -2.20 -2.94
N VAL A 36 -6.54 -2.09 -4.11
CA VAL A 36 -6.32 -0.78 -4.75
C VAL A 36 -7.64 -0.06 -5.06
N LYS A 37 -8.67 -0.78 -5.53
CA LYS A 37 -10.00 -0.22 -5.77
C LYS A 37 -10.72 0.24 -4.50
N ALA A 38 -10.39 -0.35 -3.34
CA ALA A 38 -10.98 0.03 -2.07
C ALA A 38 -10.38 1.33 -1.48
N VAL A 39 -9.20 1.74 -1.96
CA VAL A 39 -8.56 2.99 -1.51
C VAL A 39 -9.32 4.21 -2.03
N PRO A 40 -9.63 5.21 -1.16
CA PRO A 40 -10.27 6.44 -1.60
C PRO A 40 -9.48 7.16 -2.70
N VAL A 41 -10.19 7.74 -3.67
CA VAL A 41 -9.56 8.44 -4.82
C VAL A 41 -8.60 9.54 -4.40
N GLY A 42 -8.94 10.27 -3.33
CA GLY A 42 -8.07 11.30 -2.75
C GLY A 42 -6.75 10.74 -2.22
N ALA A 43 -6.82 9.58 -1.55
CA ALA A 43 -5.65 8.88 -1.03
C ALA A 43 -4.78 8.35 -2.19
N LEU A 44 -5.37 7.68 -3.20
CA LEU A 44 -4.62 7.22 -4.39
C LEU A 44 -3.86 8.36 -5.09
N ARG A 45 -4.47 9.54 -5.19
CA ARG A 45 -3.82 10.72 -5.76
C ARG A 45 -2.59 11.15 -4.95
N VAL A 46 -2.70 11.19 -3.62
CA VAL A 46 -1.57 11.52 -2.73
C VAL A 46 -0.48 10.47 -2.86
N MET A 47 -0.85 9.18 -2.87
CA MET A 47 0.10 8.09 -3.03
C MET A 47 0.90 8.19 -4.31
N LEU A 48 0.23 8.37 -5.46
CA LEU A 48 0.89 8.55 -6.75
C LEU A 48 1.79 9.79 -6.76
N LYS A 49 1.31 10.93 -6.23
CA LYS A 49 2.10 12.17 -6.14
C LYS A 49 3.36 12.02 -5.30
N ARG A 50 3.30 11.26 -4.21
CA ARG A 50 4.42 11.03 -3.27
C ARG A 50 5.31 9.86 -3.68
N GLY A 51 4.93 9.08 -4.69
CA GLY A 51 5.65 7.88 -5.09
C GLY A 51 5.47 6.70 -4.12
N LEU A 52 4.40 6.67 -3.33
CA LEU A 52 4.07 5.56 -2.45
C LEU A 52 3.60 4.34 -3.28
N VAL A 53 3.77 3.14 -2.73
CA VAL A 53 3.50 1.88 -3.44
C VAL A 53 2.61 0.97 -2.60
N MET A 54 1.79 0.15 -3.27
CA MET A 54 0.95 -0.88 -2.67
C MET A 54 1.39 -2.28 -3.10
N CYS A 55 1.88 -3.10 -2.18
CA CYS A 55 2.40 -4.43 -2.49
C CYS A 55 1.66 -5.55 -1.75
N PRO A 56 1.03 -6.52 -2.44
CA PRO A 56 0.62 -7.74 -1.76
C PRO A 56 1.87 -8.52 -1.32
N ASP A 57 1.92 -8.95 -0.06
CA ASP A 57 2.98 -9.79 0.47
C ASP A 57 2.39 -10.93 1.30
N ARG A 58 2.42 -12.14 0.73
CA ARG A 58 1.89 -13.35 1.37
C ARG A 58 2.75 -13.88 2.51
N ARG A 59 3.96 -13.35 2.68
CA ARG A 59 4.87 -13.73 3.77
C ARG A 59 4.47 -13.08 5.09
N LEU A 60 3.68 -12.01 5.06
CA LEU A 60 3.04 -11.44 6.24
C LEU A 60 2.02 -12.45 6.78
N ASP A 61 1.92 -12.61 8.10
CA ASP A 61 1.03 -13.61 8.71
C ASP A 61 -0.28 -12.99 9.25
N ALA A 62 -1.09 -13.80 9.93
CA ALA A 62 -2.35 -13.34 10.52
C ALA A 62 -2.18 -12.45 11.76
N ILE A 63 -1.01 -12.48 12.41
CA ILE A 63 -0.67 -11.61 13.56
C ILE A 63 -0.35 -10.22 13.05
N ALA A 64 0.43 -10.12 11.97
CA ALA A 64 0.89 -8.88 11.36
C ALA A 64 0.52 -8.77 9.87
N PRO A 65 -0.78 -8.74 9.52
CA PRO A 65 -1.23 -8.85 8.14
C PRO A 65 -1.03 -7.58 7.31
N ALA A 66 -0.58 -6.48 7.90
CA ALA A 66 -0.38 -5.20 7.22
C ALA A 66 0.82 -4.45 7.79
N VAL A 67 1.57 -3.80 6.89
CA VAL A 67 2.80 -3.08 7.23
C VAL A 67 2.98 -1.87 6.33
N PHE A 68 3.63 -0.83 6.86
CA PHE A 68 4.19 0.27 6.09
C PHE A 68 5.70 0.29 6.31
N TYR A 69 6.46 0.03 5.24
CA TYR A 69 7.91 0.14 5.25
C TYR A 69 8.30 1.60 5.03
N GLY A 70 8.41 2.36 6.12
CA GLY A 70 8.55 3.82 6.11
C GLY A 70 9.68 4.35 5.24
N GLY A 71 10.91 3.83 5.42
CA GLY A 71 12.07 4.22 4.63
C GLY A 71 11.95 3.95 3.13
N LEU A 72 10.99 3.12 2.72
CA LEU A 72 10.72 2.76 1.32
C LEU A 72 9.39 3.32 0.81
N GLY A 73 8.52 3.85 1.67
CA GLY A 73 7.21 4.33 1.26
C GLY A 73 6.29 3.23 0.69
N VAL A 74 6.43 1.99 1.18
CA VAL A 74 5.67 0.83 0.69
C VAL A 74 4.63 0.40 1.71
N PHE A 75 3.36 0.40 1.31
CA PHE A 75 2.27 -0.23 2.02
C PHE A 75 2.14 -1.68 1.55
N ALA A 76 2.29 -2.64 2.46
CA ALA A 76 2.12 -4.04 2.14
C ALA A 76 1.07 -4.73 3.03
N TRP A 77 0.44 -5.76 2.49
CA TRP A 77 -0.56 -6.55 3.20
C TRP A 77 -0.55 -8.00 2.73
N ASN A 78 -0.97 -8.94 3.59
CA ASN A 78 -1.28 -10.29 3.14
C ASN A 78 -2.67 -10.32 2.48
N PRO A 79 -2.78 -10.58 1.16
CA PRO A 79 -4.07 -10.67 0.48
C PRO A 79 -4.89 -11.92 0.87
N GLU A 80 -4.27 -12.92 1.51
CA GLU A 80 -4.91 -14.17 1.95
C GLU A 80 -5.51 -14.05 3.37
N VAL A 81 -5.12 -13.01 4.13
CA VAL A 81 -5.73 -12.68 5.41
C VAL A 81 -6.80 -11.63 5.17
N LYS A 82 -8.07 -11.99 5.37
CA LYS A 82 -9.24 -11.12 5.11
C LYS A 82 -9.09 -9.71 5.71
N ALA A 83 -8.51 -9.61 6.91
CA ALA A 83 -8.30 -8.33 7.58
C ALA A 83 -7.20 -7.46 6.94
N GLY A 84 -6.21 -8.04 6.26
CA GLY A 84 -5.06 -7.32 5.71
C GLY A 84 -5.46 -6.19 4.76
N SER A 85 -6.33 -6.49 3.79
CA SER A 85 -6.84 -5.50 2.83
C SER A 85 -7.65 -4.39 3.50
N THR A 86 -8.44 -4.72 4.54
CA THR A 86 -9.22 -3.73 5.29
C THR A 86 -8.32 -2.80 6.10
N VAL A 87 -7.35 -3.37 6.83
CA VAL A 87 -6.42 -2.60 7.66
C VAL A 87 -5.57 -1.69 6.80
N ILE A 88 -4.94 -2.20 5.74
CA ILE A 88 -4.03 -1.39 4.92
C ILE A 88 -4.77 -0.22 4.24
N THR A 89 -6.00 -0.45 3.77
CA THR A 89 -6.84 0.61 3.18
C THR A 89 -7.16 1.70 4.20
N LYS A 90 -7.50 1.32 5.44
CA LYS A 90 -7.79 2.26 6.53
C LYS A 90 -6.55 3.07 6.91
N GLN A 91 -5.38 2.44 7.00
CA GLN A 91 -4.13 3.13 7.32
C GLN A 91 -3.71 4.09 6.21
N ILE A 92 -3.84 3.69 4.94
CA ILE A 92 -3.61 4.56 3.79
C ILE A 92 -4.51 5.80 3.85
N ASP A 93 -5.83 5.65 4.06
CA ASP A 93 -6.73 6.81 4.18
C ASP A 93 -6.34 7.73 5.34
N SER A 94 -6.02 7.16 6.52
CA SER A 94 -5.61 7.95 7.68
C SER A 94 -4.31 8.72 7.45
N MET A 95 -3.27 8.04 6.96
CA MET A 95 -1.94 8.62 6.75
C MET A 95 -1.95 9.64 5.62
N THR A 96 -2.68 9.40 4.54
CA THR A 96 -2.79 10.37 3.42
C THR A 96 -3.54 11.63 3.78
N ARG A 97 -4.48 11.59 4.73
CA ARG A 97 -5.17 12.79 5.25
C ARG A 97 -4.27 13.64 6.14
N LYS A 98 -3.41 13.01 6.93
CA LYS A 98 -2.44 13.70 7.80
C LYS A 98 -1.19 14.15 7.06
N ASP A 99 -0.93 13.52 5.92
CA ASP A 99 0.27 13.73 5.11
C ASP A 99 1.59 13.38 5.85
N GLU A 100 1.48 12.46 6.82
CA GLU A 100 2.53 11.99 7.72
C GLU A 100 2.95 10.55 7.37
N TYR A 101 4.26 10.36 7.16
CA TYR A 101 4.82 9.08 6.72
C TYR A 101 6.17 8.88 7.43
N PRO A 102 6.18 8.26 8.62
CA PRO A 102 7.41 8.06 9.36
C PRO A 102 8.38 7.17 8.58
N THR A 103 9.67 7.33 8.84
CA THR A 103 10.73 6.48 8.25
C THR A 103 10.73 5.07 8.84
N ASP A 104 10.20 4.91 10.05
CA ASP A 104 10.12 3.64 10.74
C ASP A 104 9.13 2.68 10.07
N THR A 105 9.37 1.39 10.25
CA THR A 105 8.41 0.37 9.85
C THR A 105 7.24 0.35 10.83
N LEU A 106 6.03 0.55 10.32
CA LEU A 106 4.80 0.44 11.08
C LEU A 106 4.14 -0.91 10.78
N VAL A 107 3.84 -1.70 11.80
CA VAL A 107 3.21 -3.02 11.65
C VAL A 107 1.86 -2.99 12.35
N TRP A 108 0.83 -3.56 11.73
CA TRP A 108 -0.52 -3.60 12.28
C TRP A 108 -1.08 -5.01 12.36
N ASP A 109 -1.84 -5.26 13.43
CA ASP A 109 -2.63 -6.47 13.58
C ASP A 109 -3.90 -6.46 12.72
N ALA A 110 -4.67 -7.55 12.76
CA ALA A 110 -5.94 -7.68 12.07
C ALA A 110 -7.03 -6.66 12.48
N LYS A 111 -6.87 -5.97 13.61
CA LYS A 111 -7.76 -4.91 14.10
C LYS A 111 -7.27 -3.51 13.70
N GLY A 112 -6.07 -3.41 13.11
CA GLY A 112 -5.40 -2.16 12.78
C GLY A 112 -4.67 -1.53 13.97
N THR A 113 -4.46 -2.27 15.06
CA THR A 113 -3.65 -1.85 16.20
C THR A 113 -2.18 -1.92 15.82
N ALA A 114 -1.41 -0.88 16.14
CA ALA A 114 0.02 -0.90 15.92
C ALA A 114 0.69 -1.93 16.85
N LEU A 115 1.46 -2.83 16.27
CA LEU A 115 2.27 -3.80 17.01
C LEU A 115 3.65 -3.22 17.32
N LYS A 116 4.17 -3.54 18.50
CA LYS A 116 5.54 -3.19 18.91
C LYS A 116 6.41 -4.44 18.90
N GLN A 117 7.69 -4.28 18.55
CA GLN A 117 8.69 -5.37 18.53
C GLN A 117 8.32 -6.56 17.64
N GLN A 118 7.44 -6.35 16.65
CA GLN A 118 7.05 -7.38 15.71
C GLN A 118 8.10 -7.50 14.60
N THR A 119 8.52 -8.74 14.32
CA THR A 119 9.34 -9.03 13.14
C THR A 119 8.43 -9.25 11.94
N VAL A 120 8.80 -8.65 10.81
CA VAL A 120 8.12 -8.84 9.51
C VAL A 120 9.17 -9.13 8.45
N PRO A 121 8.79 -9.78 7.33
CA PRO A 121 9.68 -9.96 6.18
C PRO A 121 10.26 -8.62 5.73
N MET A 122 11.53 -8.63 5.35
CA MET A 122 12.15 -7.49 4.68
C MET A 122 11.47 -7.27 3.33
N PHE A 123 11.23 -6.00 2.98
CA PHE A 123 10.76 -5.66 1.65
C PHE A 123 11.92 -5.62 0.67
N GLU A 124 11.83 -6.44 -0.37
CA GLU A 124 12.83 -6.51 -1.44
C GLU A 124 12.17 -6.09 -2.76
N PRO A 125 12.44 -4.86 -3.25
CA PRO A 125 11.87 -4.41 -4.51
C PRO A 125 12.36 -5.28 -5.67
N ARG A 126 11.58 -5.35 -6.75
CA ARG A 126 12.02 -6.01 -7.99
C ARG A 126 13.37 -5.44 -8.47
N PRO A 127 14.26 -6.25 -9.06
CA PRO A 127 15.51 -5.74 -9.63
C PRO A 127 15.25 -4.59 -10.60
N GLY A 128 15.98 -3.48 -10.42
CA GLY A 128 15.83 -2.27 -11.23
C GLY A 128 14.64 -1.38 -10.88
N ALA A 129 13.82 -1.73 -9.88
CA ALA A 129 12.71 -0.89 -9.46
C ALA A 129 13.21 0.37 -8.72
N ALA A 130 12.83 1.54 -9.23
CA ALA A 130 13.05 2.79 -8.55
C ALA A 130 11.91 3.04 -7.54
N VAL A 131 12.20 2.84 -6.26
CA VAL A 131 11.31 3.28 -5.19
C VAL A 131 11.54 4.78 -4.96
N LEU A 132 10.85 5.60 -5.76
CA LEU A 132 11.03 7.07 -5.79
C LEU A 132 10.40 7.81 -4.58
N TYR A 133 10.27 7.14 -3.43
CA TYR A 133 9.70 7.75 -2.25
C TYR A 133 10.65 8.82 -1.70
N LYS A 134 10.20 10.07 -1.69
CA LYS A 134 10.96 11.20 -1.14
C LYS A 134 10.68 11.29 0.35
N VAL A 135 11.60 10.77 1.16
CA VAL A 135 11.66 11.08 2.59
C VAL A 135 11.90 12.59 2.71
N ARG A 136 11.04 13.28 3.46
CA ARG A 136 11.24 14.69 3.81
C ARG A 136 12.09 14.78 5.07
#